data_AF-A0A3A9FCC3-F1
#
_entry.id   AF-A0A3A9FCC3-F1
#
_cell.length_a   1.000
_cell.length_b   1.000
_cell.length_c   1.000
_cell.angle_alpha   90.00
_cell.angle_beta   90.00
_cell.angle_gamma   90.00
#
_symmetry.space_group_name_H-M   'P 1'
#
loop_
_entity.id
_entity.type
_entity.pdbx_description
1 polymer ?
#
loop_
_entity_poly.entity_id
_entity_poly.type
_entity_poly.pdbx_seq_one_letter_code
_entity_poly.pdbx_strand_id
1 'polypeptide(L)' 'MNQAAPEYELGDFIKLKKKHPCGSQEWEILRIGADFRLRCLGCGHQIMMPRRQVEKNTREVRKKA' A
#
# COMPACT_ATOMS: atom_id res chain seq x y z
N MET A 1 -23.92 -3.69 -11.03
CA MET A 1 -22.56 -4.25 -10.92
C MET A 1 -21.63 -3.12 -10.50
N ASN A 2 -21.63 -2.77 -9.22
CA ASN A 2 -20.82 -1.66 -8.71
C ASN A 2 -19.44 -2.21 -8.36
N GLN A 3 -18.44 -1.90 -9.19
CA GLN A 3 -17.05 -1.98 -8.76
C GLN A 3 -16.87 -0.89 -7.70
N ALA A 4 -17.11 -1.24 -6.44
CA ALA A 4 -16.66 -0.45 -5.31
C ALA A 4 -15.14 -0.32 -5.45
N ALA A 5 -14.62 0.91 -5.40
CA ALA A 5 -13.19 1.15 -5.35
C ALA A 5 -12.58 0.24 -4.26
N PRO A 6 -11.38 -0.36 -4.48
CA PRO A 6 -10.81 -1.27 -3.50
C PRO A 6 -10.65 -0.53 -2.17
N GLU A 7 -11.49 -0.89 -1.22
CA GLU A 7 -11.46 -0.33 0.12
C GLU A 7 -10.22 -0.90 0.80
N TYR A 8 -9.31 -0.03 1.23
CA TYR A 8 -8.10 -0.46 1.92
C TYR A 8 -8.44 -0.78 3.37
N GLU A 9 -7.84 -1.84 3.92
CA GLU A 9 -7.94 -2.22 5.32
C GLU A 9 -6.56 -2.27 6.00
N LEU A 10 -6.56 -2.14 7.32
CA LEU A 10 -5.33 -2.26 8.11
C LEU A 10 -4.80 -3.69 8.02
N GLY A 11 -3.53 -3.83 7.69
CA GLY A 11 -2.88 -5.13 7.46
C GLY A 11 -2.99 -5.63 6.02
N ASP A 12 -3.68 -4.92 5.13
CA ASP A 12 -3.67 -5.24 3.70
C ASP A 12 -2.27 -5.05 3.12
N PHE A 13 -1.98 -5.84 2.07
CA PHE A 13 -0.76 -5.73 1.31
C PHE A 13 -1.03 -5.08 -0.03
N ILE A 14 -0.23 -4.09 -0.39
CA ILE A 14 -0.33 -3.40 -1.67
C ILE A 14 0.97 -3.53 -2.45
N LYS A 15 0.84 -3.61 -3.76
CA LYS A 15 1.97 -3.55 -4.68
C LYS A 15 2.00 -2.20 -5.35
N LEU A 16 3.07 -1.43 -5.12
CA LEU A 16 3.25 -0.14 -5.79
C LEU A 16 3.92 -0.30 -7.16
N LYS A 17 3.61 0.60 -8.09
CA LYS A 17 4.22 0.67 -9.44
C LYS A 17 5.73 0.91 -9.36
N LYS A 18 6.17 1.80 -8.46
CA LYS A 18 7.58 2.12 -8.24
C LYS A 18 8.21 1.11 -7.27
N LYS A 19 9.43 0.69 -7.58
CA LYS A 19 10.25 -0.09 -6.64
C LYS A 19 10.71 0.78 -5.48
N HIS A 20 10.72 0.22 -4.29
CA HIS A 20 11.49 0.74 -3.17
C HIS A 20 12.99 0.65 -3.51
N PRO A 21 13.86 1.54 -3.00
CA PRO A 21 15.31 1.42 -3.23
C PRO A 21 15.92 0.07 -2.84
N CYS A 22 15.28 -0.69 -1.94
CA CYS A 22 15.70 -2.06 -1.60
C CYS A 22 15.31 -3.12 -2.66
N GLY A 23 14.61 -2.76 -3.73
CA GLY A 23 14.17 -3.66 -4.81
C GLY A 23 12.76 -4.25 -4.65
N SER A 24 12.17 -4.24 -3.45
CA SER A 24 10.80 -4.72 -3.22
C SER A 24 9.75 -3.71 -3.71
N GLN A 25 8.58 -4.22 -4.09
CA GLN A 25 7.40 -3.42 -4.49
C GLN A 25 6.21 -3.65 -3.56
N GLU A 26 6.38 -4.51 -2.57
CA GLU A 26 5.31 -4.95 -1.69
C GLU A 26 5.36 -4.20 -0.37
N TRP A 27 4.20 -3.73 0.03
CA TRP A 27 4.01 -2.88 1.19
C TRP A 27 2.84 -3.38 2.00
N GLU A 28 2.96 -3.35 3.31
CA GLU A 28 1.86 -3.57 4.23
C GLU A 28 1.32 -2.25 4.72
N ILE A 29 -0.01 -2.14 4.79
CA ILE A 29 -0.70 -0.98 5.32
C ILE A 29 -0.75 -1.08 6.84
N LEU A 30 0.00 -0.22 7.52
CA LEU A 30 0.01 -0.12 8.98
C LEU A 30 -0.96 0.96 9.51
N ARG A 31 -1.33 1.92 8.67
CA ARG A 31 -2.27 3.00 9.00
C ARG A 31 -3.03 3.44 7.77
N ILE A 32 -4.32 3.74 7.94
CA ILE A 32 -5.18 4.37 6.93
C ILE A 32 -5.69 5.71 7.47
N GLY A 33 -5.72 6.72 6.62
CA GLY A 33 -6.20 8.06 6.93
C GLY A 33 -6.00 8.99 5.74
N ALA A 34 -5.75 10.28 6.01
CA ALA A 34 -5.28 11.22 5.00
C ALA A 34 -3.92 10.78 4.41
N ASP A 35 -3.06 10.25 5.28
CA ASP A 35 -1.78 9.62 4.93
C ASP A 35 -1.79 8.15 5.34
N PHE A 36 -1.17 7.33 4.50
CA PHE A 36 -0.97 5.91 4.76
C PHE A 36 0.41 5.73 5.38
N ARG A 37 0.48 4.90 6.42
CA ARG A 37 1.77 4.36 6.88
C ARG A 37 1.97 3.02 6.21
N LEU A 38 3.02 2.91 5.40
CA LEU A 38 3.35 1.71 4.67
C LEU A 38 4.65 1.11 5.21
N ARG A 39 4.69 -0.21 5.37
CA ARG A 39 5.91 -0.96 5.71
C ARG A 39 6.36 -1.78 4.52
N CYS A 40 7.60 -1.58 4.07
CA CYS A 40 8.16 -2.38 3.00
C CYS A 40 8.39 -3.83 3.48
N LEU A 41 7.85 -4.81 2.75
CA LEU A 41 8.04 -6.23 3.10
C LEU A 41 9.46 -6.75 2.84
N GLY A 42 10.26 -6.05 2.02
CA GLY A 42 11.63 -6.47 1.71
C GLY A 42 12.69 -6.03 2.72
N CYS A 43 12.50 -4.88 3.38
CA CYS A 43 13.51 -4.33 4.30
C CYS A 43 12.93 -3.82 5.63
N GLY A 44 11.61 -3.89 5.83
CA GLY A 44 10.93 -3.41 7.04
C GLY A 44 10.83 -1.89 7.18
N HIS A 45 11.40 -1.12 6.25
CA HIS A 45 11.37 0.34 6.30
C HIS A 45 9.95 0.88 6.20
N GLN A 46 9.65 1.92 6.98
CA GLN A 46 8.33 2.52 7.07
C GLN A 46 8.32 3.92 6.48
N ILE A 47 7.32 4.21 5.66
CA ILE A 47 7.12 5.54 5.08
C ILE A 47 5.70 6.03 5.31
N MET A 48 5.52 7.35 5.35
CA MET A 48 4.21 7.97 5.24
C MET A 48 4.02 8.45 3.80
N MET A 49 2.89 8.09 3.20
CA MET A 49 2.56 8.47 1.83
C MET A 49 1.13 9.00 1.77
N PRO A 50 0.89 10.16 1.13
CA PRO A 50 -0.47 10.70 0.98
C PRO A 50 -1.39 9.71 0.26
N ARG A 51 -2.63 9.62 0.70
CA ARG A 51 -3.63 8.70 0.14
C ARG A 51 -3.70 8.74 -1.39
N ARG A 52 -3.78 9.95 -1.97
CA ARG A 52 -3.84 10.16 -3.42
C ARG A 52 -2.64 9.55 -4.15
N GLN A 53 -1.46 9.58 -3.53
CA GLN A 53 -0.25 9.01 -4.11
C GLN A 53 -0.26 7.49 -4.00
N VAL A 54 -0.74 6.92 -2.90
CA VAL A 54 -0.95 5.47 -2.76
C VAL A 54 -1.92 5.00 -3.84
N GLU A 55 -3.13 5.57 -3.90
CA GLU A 55 -4.16 5.18 -4.88
C GLU A 55 -3.68 5.26 -6.34
N LYS A 56 -2.92 6.31 -6.70
CA LYS A 56 -2.35 6.46 -8.05
C LYS A 56 -1.27 5.43 -8.36
N ASN A 57 -0.47 5.05 -7.37
CA ASN A 57 0.69 4.18 -7.54
C ASN A 57 0.41 2.71 -7.21
N THR A 58 -0.69 2.39 -6.56
CA THR A 58 -1.12 1.01 -6.34
C THR A 58 -1.38 0.34 -7.68
N ARG A 59 -0.79 -0.84 -7.85
CA ARG A 59 -1.01 -1.72 -9.00
C ARG A 59 -1.94 -2.87 -8.63
N GLU A 60 -1.82 -3.35 -7.40
CA GLU A 60 -2.53 -4.51 -6.89
C GLU A 60 -2.75 -4.36 -5.39
N VAL A 61 -3.89 -4.84 -4.89
CA VAL A 61 -4.23 -4.91 -3.47
C VAL A 61 -4.50 -6.37 -3.14
N ARG A 62 -3.81 -6.91 -2.14
CA ARG A 62 -3.98 -8.25 -1.60
C ARG A 62 -4.51 -8.12 -0.17
N LYS A 63 -5.72 -8.63 0.03
CA LYS A 63 -6.36 -8.69 1.34
C LYS A 63 -5.61 -9.64 2.27
N LYS A 64 -5.50 -9.25 3.53
CA LYS A 64 -5.13 -10.18 4.60
C LYS A 64 -6.29 -11.16 4.80
N ALA A 65 -5.99 -12.46 4.84
CA ALA A 65 -6.98 -13.52 5.07
C ALA A 65 -7.42 -13.57 6.54
#